data_AF-A0A832AV75-F1
#
_entry.id   AF-A0A832AV75-F1
#
_cell.length_a   1.000
_cell.length_b   1.000
_cell.length_c   1.000
_cell.angle_alpha   90.00
_cell.angle_beta   90.00
_cell.angle_gamma   90.00
#
_symmetry.space_group_name_H-M   'P 1'
#
loop_
_entity.id
_entity.type
_entity.pdbx_description
1 polymer ?
#
loop_
_entity_poly.entity_id
_entity_poly.type
_entity_poly.pdbx_seq_one_letter_code
_entity_poly.pdbx_strand_id
1 'polypeptide(L)'
;MSSIAPESPAELRDQLLRTIPPEPVALRAELHALAREQPGAAREAIAIALQSVLAAVWVRPDEGRRLTRRALDEAVGSASRETWLWVIGDRNWTDTACALAGRSARRSGTCQPQDPGADLV
;
A
#
# COMPACT_ATOMS: atom_id res chain seq x y z
N MET A 1 14.11 -24.24 -3.11
CA MET A 1 14.38 -22.90 -2.53
C MET A 1 13.17 -22.53 -1.71
N SER A 2 13.26 -22.58 -0.38
CA SER A 2 12.14 -22.34 0.52
C SER A 2 11.73 -20.86 0.46
N SER A 3 10.55 -20.58 -0.10
CA SER A 3 9.92 -19.27 -0.04
C SER A 3 9.27 -19.12 1.34
N ILE A 4 9.96 -18.46 2.26
CA ILE A 4 9.47 -18.24 3.64
C ILE A 4 8.57 -17.01 3.60
N ALA A 5 7.28 -17.21 3.87
CA ALA A 5 6.34 -16.12 4.05
C ALA A 5 6.76 -15.23 5.23
N PRO A 6 6.54 -13.90 5.22
CA PRO A 6 6.93 -13.05 6.33
C PRO A 6 6.18 -13.47 7.60
N GLU A 7 6.94 -13.64 8.67
CA GLU A 7 6.49 -14.10 9.99
C GLU A 7 6.08 -12.91 10.87
N SER A 8 6.43 -11.68 10.48
CA SER A 8 6.06 -10.46 11.20
C SER A 8 5.71 -9.27 10.29
N PRO A 9 4.95 -8.26 10.81
CA PRO A 9 4.74 -7.00 10.10
C PRO A 9 6.03 -6.24 9.75
N ALA A 10 7.09 -6.41 10.55
CA ALA A 10 8.39 -5.78 10.27
C ALA A 10 9.05 -6.41 9.03
N GLU A 11 9.05 -7.74 8.93
CA GLU A 11 9.59 -8.44 7.77
C GLU A 11 8.78 -8.16 6.50
N LEU A 12 7.45 -8.16 6.60
CA LEU A 12 6.60 -7.80 5.46
C LEU A 12 6.90 -6.37 5.00
N ARG A 13 7.01 -5.40 5.92
CA ARG A 13 7.42 -4.04 5.57
C ARG A 13 8.76 -4.03 4.84
N ASP A 14 9.76 -4.72 5.36
CA ASP A 14 11.10 -4.73 4.76
C ASP A 14 11.13 -5.43 3.39
N GLN A 15 10.23 -6.39 3.13
CA GLN A 15 10.02 -6.97 1.80
C GLN A 15 9.37 -5.96 0.82
N LEU A 16 8.35 -5.22 1.28
CA LEU A 16 7.69 -4.19 0.47
C LEU A 16 8.64 -3.05 0.13
N LEU A 17 9.50 -2.64 1.06
CA LEU A 17 10.50 -1.58 0.84
C LEU A 17 11.53 -1.95 -0.23
N ARG A 18 11.89 -3.24 -0.36
CA ARG A 18 12.79 -3.73 -1.42
C ARG A 18 12.14 -3.79 -2.79
N THR A 19 10.82 -3.68 -2.84
CA THR A 19 10.03 -3.74 -4.07
C THR A 19 9.17 -2.51 -4.25
N ILE A 20 9.65 -1.34 -3.80
CA ILE A 20 9.04 -0.06 -4.15
C ILE A 20 9.13 0.10 -5.68
N PRO A 21 7.99 0.23 -6.39
CA PRO A 21 8.03 0.47 -7.83
C PRO A 21 8.64 1.85 -8.12
N PRO A 22 9.15 2.08 -9.34
CA PRO A 22 9.56 3.42 -9.76
C PRO A 22 8.40 4.42 -9.63
N GLU A 23 8.72 5.70 -9.43
CA GLU A 23 7.71 6.75 -9.35
C GLU A 23 6.88 6.78 -10.65
N PRO A 24 5.53 6.72 -10.56
CA PRO A 24 4.69 6.78 -11.74
C PRO A 24 4.51 8.25 -12.18
N VAL A 25 5.57 8.86 -12.74
CA VAL A 25 5.65 10.30 -13.02
C VAL A 25 4.51 10.81 -13.92
N ALA A 26 4.15 10.06 -14.97
CA ALA A 26 3.05 10.44 -15.86
C ALA A 26 1.71 10.48 -15.11
N LEU A 27 1.41 9.43 -14.36
CA LEU A 27 0.21 9.35 -13.50
C LEU A 27 0.19 10.48 -12.48
N ARG A 28 1.33 10.79 -11.84
CA ARG A 28 1.43 11.91 -10.91
C ARG A 28 1.05 13.24 -11.58
N ALA A 29 1.52 13.47 -12.79
CA ALA A 29 1.20 14.69 -13.55
C ALA A 29 -0.30 14.78 -13.88
N GLU A 30 -0.93 13.67 -14.28
CA GLU A 30 -2.38 13.59 -14.53
C GLU A 30 -3.19 13.87 -13.25
N LEU A 31 -2.82 13.23 -12.14
CA LEU A 31 -3.47 13.44 -10.85
C LEU A 31 -3.26 14.87 -10.33
N HIS A 32 -2.10 15.47 -10.60
CA HIS A 32 -1.82 16.85 -10.24
C HIS A 32 -2.68 17.84 -11.04
N ALA A 33 -2.86 17.61 -12.34
CA ALA A 33 -3.78 18.39 -13.15
C ALA A 33 -5.22 18.28 -12.63
N LEU A 34 -5.69 17.06 -12.36
CA LEU A 34 -7.00 16.82 -11.77
C LEU A 34 -7.15 17.48 -10.39
N ALA A 35 -6.11 17.47 -9.56
CA ALA A 35 -6.12 18.11 -8.24
C ALA A 35 -6.28 19.64 -8.31
N ARG A 36 -5.79 20.28 -9.37
CA ARG A 36 -5.95 21.72 -9.58
C ARG A 36 -7.36 22.10 -10.02
N GLU A 37 -7.99 21.26 -10.84
CA GLU A 37 -9.33 21.51 -11.39
C GLU A 37 -10.44 21.06 -10.44
N GLN A 38 -10.29 19.86 -9.87
CA GLN A 38 -11.31 19.16 -9.10
C GLN A 38 -10.69 18.45 -7.89
N PRO A 39 -10.32 19.19 -6.82
CA PRO A 39 -9.65 18.62 -5.64
C PRO A 39 -10.41 17.47 -4.97
N GLY A 40 -11.75 17.50 -5.01
CA GLY A 40 -12.60 16.43 -4.49
C GLY A 40 -12.43 15.12 -5.25
N ALA A 41 -12.63 15.15 -6.57
CA ALA A 41 -12.46 14.00 -7.46
C ALA A 41 -11.03 13.47 -7.47
N ALA A 42 -10.04 14.36 -7.36
CA ALA A 42 -8.63 13.99 -7.31
C ALA A 42 -8.31 13.06 -6.12
N ARG A 43 -8.89 13.28 -4.94
CA ARG A 43 -8.59 12.44 -3.76
C ARG A 43 -8.98 10.98 -3.98
N GLU A 44 -10.13 10.74 -4.60
CA GLU A 44 -10.59 9.39 -4.93
C GLU A 44 -9.73 8.76 -6.02
N ALA A 45 -9.47 9.51 -7.10
CA ALA A 45 -8.62 9.06 -8.20
C ALA A 45 -7.20 8.68 -7.74
N ILE A 46 -6.61 9.46 -6.83
CA ILE A 46 -5.30 9.18 -6.23
C ILE A 46 -5.31 7.83 -5.53
N ALA A 47 -6.33 7.55 -4.71
CA ALA A 47 -6.41 6.30 -3.98
C ALA A 47 -6.51 5.11 -4.94
N ILE A 48 -7.41 5.16 -5.92
CA ILE A 48 -7.61 4.09 -6.92
C ILE A 48 -6.33 3.83 -7.71
N ALA A 49 -5.68 4.90 -8.16
CA ALA A 49 -4.48 4.79 -8.98
C ALA A 49 -3.31 4.18 -8.19
N LEU A 50 -3.08 4.63 -6.95
CA LEU A 50 -2.04 4.09 -6.09
C LEU A 50 -2.29 2.64 -5.68
N GLN A 51 -3.54 2.26 -5.39
CA GLN A 51 -3.90 0.87 -5.14
C GLN A 51 -3.56 -0.01 -6.35
N SER A 52 -3.82 0.47 -7.57
CA SER A 52 -3.53 -0.27 -8.79
C SER A 52 -2.03 -0.44 -9.03
N VAL A 53 -1.25 0.66 -8.93
CA VAL A 53 0.20 0.63 -9.11
C VAL A 53 0.87 -0.28 -8.08
N LEU A 54 0.50 -0.15 -6.81
CA LEU A 54 1.13 -0.90 -5.73
C LEU A 54 0.68 -2.36 -5.71
N ALA A 55 -0.58 -2.67 -6.05
CA ALA A 55 -1.06 -4.04 -6.08
C ALA A 55 -0.32 -4.90 -7.11
N ALA A 56 0.05 -4.32 -8.26
CA ALA A 56 0.80 -5.01 -9.30
C ALA A 56 2.16 -5.56 -8.81
N VAL A 57 2.72 -4.97 -7.76
CA VAL A 57 4.05 -5.34 -7.22
C VAL A 57 3.96 -6.01 -5.85
N TRP A 58 3.07 -5.51 -4.99
CA TRP A 58 3.02 -5.92 -3.59
C TRP A 58 1.99 -7.02 -3.30
N VAL A 59 0.95 -7.16 -4.14
CA VAL A 59 -0.11 -8.16 -3.99
C VAL A 59 0.06 -9.24 -5.06
N ARG A 60 1.23 -9.88 -5.08
CA ARG A 60 1.53 -11.00 -5.98
C ARG A 60 1.41 -12.33 -5.20
N PRO A 61 0.63 -13.31 -5.70
CA PRO A 61 0.38 -14.56 -4.98
C PRO A 61 1.61 -15.47 -4.84
N ASP A 62 2.64 -15.28 -5.68
CA ASP A 62 3.66 -16.32 -5.91
C ASP A 62 4.94 -16.19 -5.06
N GLU A 63 5.09 -15.17 -4.20
CA GLU A 63 6.35 -14.88 -3.51
C GLU A 63 6.28 -14.96 -1.98
N GLY A 64 5.32 -15.70 -1.43
CA GLY A 64 5.14 -15.81 0.03
C GLY A 64 4.77 -14.47 0.70
N ARG A 65 4.60 -13.38 -0.03
CA ARG A 65 4.20 -12.06 0.50
C ARG A 65 2.75 -12.12 0.98
N ARG A 66 2.55 -12.12 2.29
CA ARG A 66 1.21 -12.07 2.90
C ARG A 66 0.59 -10.67 2.90
N LEU A 67 0.77 -9.87 1.84
CA LEU A 67 -0.01 -8.65 1.68
C LEU A 67 -1.30 -8.97 0.92
N THR A 68 -2.43 -8.73 1.57
CA THR A 68 -3.74 -8.84 0.92
C THR A 68 -4.10 -7.56 0.20
N ARG A 69 -4.94 -7.66 -0.85
CA ARG A 69 -5.48 -6.48 -1.54
C ARG A 69 -6.20 -5.55 -0.57
N ARG A 70 -7.00 -6.11 0.35
CA ARG A 70 -7.70 -5.37 1.40
C ARG A 70 -6.76 -4.54 2.28
N ALA A 71 -5.66 -5.13 2.76
CA ALA A 71 -4.71 -4.41 3.62
C ALA A 71 -4.03 -3.25 2.89
N LEU A 72 -3.75 -3.41 1.59
CA LEU A 72 -3.27 -2.33 0.74
C LEU A 72 -4.33 -1.24 0.55
N ASP A 73 -5.56 -1.60 0.22
CA ASP A 73 -6.64 -0.65 -0.04
C ASP A 73 -6.93 0.21 1.20
N GLU A 74 -6.99 -0.41 2.39
CA GLU A 74 -7.13 0.28 3.68
C GLU A 74 -5.91 1.15 4.01
N ALA A 75 -4.71 0.71 3.64
CA ALA A 75 -3.49 1.49 3.84
C ALA A 75 -3.51 2.77 3.01
N VAL A 76 -3.82 2.66 1.72
CA VAL A 76 -3.93 3.79 0.79
C VAL A 76 -5.06 4.73 1.22
N GLY A 77 -6.25 4.20 1.54
CA GLY A 77 -7.38 5.00 1.99
C GLY A 77 -7.10 5.82 3.25
N SER A 78 -6.29 5.28 4.17
CA SER A 78 -5.89 5.99 5.40
C SER A 78 -4.74 6.99 5.24
N ALA A 79 -4.07 7.00 4.09
CA ALA A 79 -2.88 7.81 3.82
C ALA A 79 -3.18 9.03 2.94
N SER A 80 -4.43 9.51 2.96
CA SER A 80 -4.92 10.56 2.06
C SER A 80 -4.10 11.85 2.08
N ARG A 81 -3.54 12.22 3.23
CA ARG A 81 -2.68 13.41 3.35
C ARG A 81 -1.33 13.18 2.67
N GLU A 82 -0.68 12.05 2.92
CA GLU A 82 0.63 11.75 2.34
C GLU A 82 0.55 11.58 0.83
N THR A 83 -0.49 10.91 0.33
CA THR A 83 -0.70 10.72 -1.11
C THR A 83 -1.05 12.04 -1.80
N TRP A 84 -1.79 12.92 -1.13
CA TRP A 84 -2.02 14.29 -1.60
C TRP A 84 -0.72 15.10 -1.70
N LEU A 85 0.11 15.09 -0.64
CA LEU A 85 1.39 15.80 -0.62
C LEU A 85 2.34 15.32 -1.72
N TRP A 86 2.32 14.02 -2.03
CA TRP A 86 3.06 13.49 -3.17
C TRP A 86 2.58 14.08 -4.49
N VAL A 87 1.28 14.12 -4.72
CA VAL A 87 0.71 14.65 -5.97
C VAL A 87 1.04 16.13 -6.17
N ILE A 88 0.94 16.96 -5.13
CA ILE A 88 1.26 18.40 -5.22
C ILE A 88 2.77 18.69 -5.18
N GLY A 89 3.59 17.68 -4.87
CA GLY A 89 5.05 17.76 -4.92
C GLY A 89 5.74 18.20 -3.64
N ASP A 90 5.01 18.33 -2.55
CA ASP A 90 5.55 18.58 -1.20
C ASP A 90 6.14 17.32 -0.56
N ARG A 91 5.97 16.14 -1.19
CA ARG A 91 6.54 14.87 -0.75
C ARG A 91 7.07 14.07 -1.95
N ASN A 92 8.20 13.39 -1.78
CA ASN A 92 8.73 12.49 -2.80
C ASN A 92 8.01 11.13 -2.78
N TRP A 93 8.17 10.37 -3.87
CA TRP A 93 7.56 9.06 -4.03
C TRP A 93 8.06 8.04 -2.99
N THR A 94 9.37 7.98 -2.75
CA THR A 94 9.97 7.01 -1.82
C THR A 94 9.38 7.13 -0.42
N ASP A 95 9.28 8.34 0.13
CA ASP A 95 8.71 8.56 1.47
C ASP A 95 7.23 8.20 1.53
N THR A 96 6.52 8.38 0.43
CA THR A 96 5.09 8.03 0.30
C THR A 96 4.92 6.52 0.24
N ALA A 97 5.68 5.84 -0.61
CA ALA A 97 5.71 4.39 -0.71
C ALA A 97 6.16 3.74 0.61
N CYS A 98 7.17 4.29 1.30
CA CYS A 98 7.61 3.83 2.62
C CYS A 98 6.47 3.91 3.66
N ALA A 99 5.73 5.01 3.70
CA ALA A 99 4.59 5.16 4.60
C ALA A 99 3.48 4.14 4.29
N LEU A 100 3.20 3.92 3.00
CA LEU A 100 2.20 2.94 2.55
C LEU A 100 2.64 1.50 2.85
N ALA A 101 3.91 1.16 2.66
CA ALA A 101 4.46 -0.16 3.00
C ALA A 101 4.29 -0.46 4.50
N GLY A 102 4.66 0.48 5.37
CA GLY A 102 4.50 0.31 6.82
C GLY A 102 3.02 0.18 7.23
N ARG A 103 2.14 0.98 6.63
CA ARG A 103 0.68 0.92 6.88
C ARG A 103 0.06 -0.38 6.38
N SER A 104 0.50 -0.87 5.24
CA SER A 104 0.03 -2.12 4.63
C SER A 104 0.45 -3.31 5.48
N ALA A 105 1.73 -3.37 5.87
CA ALA A 105 2.26 -4.47 6.65
C ALA A 105 1.61 -4.61 8.04
N ARG A 106 1.33 -3.48 8.72
CA ARG A 106 0.58 -3.51 10.00
C ARG A 106 -0.83 -4.08 9.86
N ARG A 107 -1.51 -3.78 8.75
CA ARG A 107 -2.88 -4.25 8.50
C ARG A 107 -2.96 -5.71 8.09
N SER A 108 -1.93 -6.22 7.43
CA SER A 108 -1.82 -7.65 7.13
C SER A 108 -1.70 -8.51 8.39
N GLY A 109 -1.04 -8.01 9.44
CA GLY A 109 -0.92 -8.71 10.73
C GLY A 109 -2.18 -8.69 11.59
N THR A 110 -3.09 -7.73 11.39
CA THR A 110 -4.35 -7.62 12.16
C THR A 110 -5.52 -8.38 11.52
N CYS A 111 -5.36 -8.88 10.30
CA CYS A 111 -6.40 -9.63 9.58
C CYS A 111 -6.18 -11.15 9.68
N GLN A 112 -5.76 -11.66 10.85
CA GLN A 112 -6.00 -13.06 11.20
C GLN A 112 -7.35 -13.11 11.91
N PRO A 113 -8.39 -13.77 11.37
CA PRO A 113 -9.46 -14.23 12.23
C PRO A 113 -8.80 -15.17 13.25
N GLN A 114 -8.87 -14.81 14.53
CA GLN A 114 -8.65 -15.80 15.58
C GLN A 114 -9.70 -16.88 15.36
N ASP A 115 -9.25 -18.10 15.09
CA ASP A 115 -10.11 -19.28 15.08
C ASP A 115 -10.76 -19.40 16.47
N PRO A 116 -12.08 -19.28 16.64
CA PRO A 116 -12.74 -19.61 17.89
C PRO A 116 -12.91 -21.13 17.94
N GLY A 117 -11.80 -21.85 18.09
CA GLY A 117 -11.76 -23.29 17.81
C GLY A 117 -10.67 -24.06 18.54
N ALA A 118 -10.34 -23.69 19.77
CA ALA A 118 -9.53 -24.53 20.65
C ALA A 118 -9.80 -24.16 22.11
N ASP A 119 -10.93 -24.63 22.63
CA ASP A 119 -11.08 -25.04 24.03
C ASP A 119 -12.39 -25.82 24.19
N LEU A 120 -12.31 -27.10 23.81
CA LEU A 120 -13.13 -28.16 24.36
C LEU A 120 -12.17 -29.22 24.89
N VAL A 121 -11.81 -29.10 26.18
CA VAL A 121 -11.53 -30.23 27.08
C VAL A 121 -12.05 -29.85 28.47
#